data_AF-A0AAE0FQA1-F1
#
_entry.id   AF-A0AAE0FQA1-F1
#
_cell.length_a   1.000
_cell.length_b   1.000
_cell.length_c   1.000
_cell.angle_alpha   90.00
_cell.angle_beta   90.00
_cell.angle_gamma   90.00
#
_symmetry.space_group_name_H-M   'P 1'
#
loop_
_entity.id
_entity.type
_entity.pdbx_description
1 polymer ?
#
loop_
_entity_poly.entity_id
_entity_poly.type
_entity_poly.pdbx_seq_one_letter_code
_entity_poly.pdbx_strand_id
1 'polypeptide(L)'
;MAEAQVDDAVSEVEAGLKAAKRQRRMEQLQEIIRRFLANILHSKGNKSLTFDAWNFLLSELDRKIHILKVISVDDIWLAVGRMKTDDIKTLAAIFKVLSEKIFPSNYDEKLHYLRRLVGHAALGQEYALPSMTSSSAATKGIAALKSEGLTLGGMREAGFHAIELLGEGYTAFELFQAGFTLRDLRGANVTVKGLVDGGFVNDSDGCIRLRQAGYTMYDISTSGLFTSEQCIYAGYPRREILDTGMTFKKVKGRTAR
;
A
#
# COMPACT_ATOMS: atom_id res chain seq x y z
N MET A 1 -33.08 -41.75 8.91
CA MET A 1 -31.64 -42.06 9.10
C MET A 1 -30.90 -42.20 7.77
N ALA A 2 -31.46 -42.86 6.75
CA ALA A 2 -30.80 -43.00 5.45
C ALA A 2 -30.62 -41.67 4.67
N GLU A 3 -31.62 -40.78 4.67
CA GLU A 3 -31.49 -39.45 4.01
C GLU A 3 -30.41 -38.57 4.64
N ALA A 4 -30.32 -38.53 5.98
CA ALA A 4 -29.29 -37.75 6.68
C ALA A 4 -27.86 -38.26 6.39
N GLN A 5 -27.68 -39.57 6.19
CA GLN A 5 -26.38 -40.15 5.81
C GLN A 5 -26.00 -39.86 4.34
N VAL A 6 -26.99 -39.66 3.46
CA VAL A 6 -26.74 -39.29 2.06
C VAL A 6 -26.40 -37.81 1.94
N ASP A 7 -27.09 -36.94 2.68
CA ASP A 7 -26.80 -35.50 2.72
C ASP A 7 -25.40 -35.21 3.29
N ASP A 8 -25.00 -35.91 4.35
CA ASP A 8 -23.64 -35.83 4.91
C ASP A 8 -22.57 -36.28 3.90
N ALA A 9 -22.81 -37.39 3.18
CA ALA A 9 -21.87 -37.89 2.17
C ALA A 9 -21.74 -36.93 0.96
N VAL A 10 -22.83 -36.30 0.53
CA VAL A 10 -22.80 -35.29 -0.55
C VAL A 10 -22.03 -34.04 -0.09
N SER A 11 -22.26 -33.59 1.15
CA SER A 11 -21.54 -32.46 1.75
C SER A 11 -20.02 -32.70 1.83
N GLU A 12 -19.60 -33.90 2.23
CA GLU A 12 -18.17 -34.29 2.26
C GLU A 12 -17.53 -34.31 0.87
N VAL A 13 -18.23 -34.84 -0.14
CA VAL A 13 -17.75 -34.88 -1.54
C VAL A 13 -17.63 -33.46 -2.11
N GLU A 14 -18.60 -32.59 -1.85
CA GLU A 14 -18.53 -31.19 -2.26
C GLU A 14 -17.38 -30.44 -1.59
N ALA A 15 -17.17 -30.66 -0.30
CA ALA A 15 -16.06 -30.08 0.45
C ALA A 15 -14.71 -30.55 -0.13
N GLY A 16 -14.59 -31.84 -0.43
CA GLY A 16 -13.41 -32.43 -1.10
C GLY A 16 -13.14 -31.80 -2.47
N LEU A 17 -14.17 -31.61 -3.29
CA LEU A 17 -14.03 -30.98 -4.61
C LEU A 17 -13.63 -29.50 -4.51
N LYS A 18 -14.21 -28.76 -3.55
CA LYS A 18 -13.84 -27.35 -3.27
C LYS A 18 -12.39 -27.26 -2.81
N ALA A 19 -11.95 -28.16 -1.93
CA ALA A 19 -10.57 -28.23 -1.47
C ALA A 19 -9.59 -28.56 -2.61
N ALA A 20 -9.89 -29.54 -3.46
CA ALA A 20 -9.07 -29.90 -4.61
C ALA A 20 -8.97 -28.75 -5.63
N LYS A 21 -10.08 -28.06 -5.92
CA LYS A 21 -10.08 -26.86 -6.77
C LYS A 21 -9.22 -25.75 -6.18
N ARG A 22 -9.32 -25.50 -4.87
CA ARG A 22 -8.48 -24.52 -4.18
C ARG A 22 -7.00 -24.89 -4.28
N GLN A 23 -6.66 -26.15 -4.01
CA GLN A 23 -5.30 -26.67 -4.11
C GLN A 23 -4.70 -26.44 -5.50
N ARG A 24 -5.44 -26.78 -6.56
CA ARG A 24 -4.99 -26.58 -7.94
C ARG A 24 -4.74 -25.10 -8.27
N ARG A 25 -5.55 -24.19 -7.74
CA ARG A 25 -5.33 -22.73 -7.89
C ARG A 25 -4.08 -22.27 -7.15
N MET A 26 -3.77 -22.85 -5.99
CA MET A 26 -2.55 -22.55 -5.23
C MET A 26 -1.32 -22.97 -6.03
N GLU A 27 -1.33 -24.18 -6.59
CA GLU A 27 -0.22 -24.68 -7.41
C GLU A 27 0.01 -23.82 -8.65
N GLN A 28 -1.07 -23.36 -9.31
CA GLN A 28 -0.96 -22.43 -10.42
C GLN A 28 -0.35 -21.09 -10.00
N LEU A 29 -0.73 -20.54 -8.85
CA LEU A 29 -0.13 -19.31 -8.32
C LEU A 29 1.35 -19.49 -8.02
N GLN A 30 1.71 -20.59 -7.36
CA GLN A 30 3.11 -20.90 -7.07
C GLN A 30 3.93 -21.03 -8.34
N GLU A 31 3.39 -21.66 -9.38
CA GLU A 31 4.06 -21.77 -10.68
C GLU A 31 4.28 -20.41 -11.34
N ILE A 32 3.28 -19.52 -11.28
CA ILE A 32 3.42 -18.14 -11.77
C ILE A 32 4.54 -17.41 -11.02
N ILE A 33 4.56 -17.53 -9.69
CA ILE A 33 5.59 -16.88 -8.86
C ILE A 33 6.98 -17.48 -9.14
N ARG A 34 7.12 -18.80 -9.31
CA ARG A 34 8.40 -19.42 -9.67
C ARG A 34 8.90 -18.97 -11.03
N ARG A 35 8.02 -18.84 -12.02
CA ARG A 35 8.38 -18.29 -13.34
C ARG A 35 8.82 -16.84 -13.23
N PHE A 36 8.14 -16.04 -12.43
CA PHE A 36 8.58 -14.69 -12.11
C PHE A 36 10.00 -14.67 -11.52
N LEU A 37 10.27 -15.48 -10.49
CA LEU A 37 11.58 -15.59 -9.87
C LEU A 37 12.66 -15.98 -10.89
N ALA A 38 12.39 -16.97 -11.72
CA ALA A 38 13.30 -17.39 -12.78
C ALA A 38 13.60 -16.26 -13.78
N ASN A 39 12.58 -15.51 -14.20
CA ASN A 39 12.73 -14.40 -15.13
C ASN A 39 13.52 -13.23 -14.50
N ILE A 40 13.29 -12.93 -13.22
CA ILE A 40 14.05 -11.90 -12.49
C ILE A 40 15.52 -12.31 -12.37
N LEU A 41 15.82 -13.55 -11.99
CA LEU A 41 17.20 -14.03 -11.90
C LEU A 41 17.89 -14.03 -13.27
N HIS A 42 17.18 -14.42 -14.33
CA HIS A 42 17.68 -14.40 -15.70
C HIS A 42 17.95 -12.97 -16.20
N SER A 43 17.20 -11.97 -15.73
CA SER A 43 17.36 -10.57 -16.16
C SER A 43 18.76 -10.01 -15.86
N LYS A 44 19.46 -10.55 -14.85
CA LYS A 44 20.78 -10.08 -14.38
C LYS A 44 20.82 -8.55 -14.17
N GLY A 45 19.72 -7.95 -13.70
CA GLY A 45 19.62 -6.52 -13.44
C GLY A 45 19.31 -5.65 -14.67
N ASN A 46 19.04 -6.25 -15.84
CA ASN A 46 18.56 -5.53 -17.00
C ASN A 46 17.15 -4.97 -16.72
N LYS A 47 17.00 -3.65 -16.79
CA LYS A 47 15.74 -2.95 -16.45
C LYS A 47 14.55 -3.41 -17.29
N SER A 48 14.73 -3.63 -18.59
CA SER A 48 13.63 -4.06 -19.48
C SER A 48 13.18 -5.47 -19.11
N LEU A 49 14.11 -6.42 -19.00
CA LEU A 49 13.77 -7.81 -18.65
C LEU A 49 13.18 -7.92 -17.24
N THR A 50 13.67 -7.08 -16.31
CA THR A 50 13.11 -7.00 -14.96
C THR A 50 11.67 -6.48 -15.00
N PHE A 51 11.41 -5.43 -15.78
CA PHE A 51 10.06 -4.91 -16.00
C PHE A 51 9.16 -5.96 -16.65
N ASP A 52 9.63 -6.70 -17.66
CA ASP A 52 8.86 -7.75 -18.34
C ASP A 52 8.47 -8.88 -17.36
N ALA A 53 9.39 -9.26 -16.48
CA ALA A 53 9.12 -10.24 -15.44
C ALA A 53 8.02 -9.75 -14.48
N TRP A 54 8.12 -8.51 -14.00
CA TRP A 54 7.08 -7.89 -13.19
C TRP A 54 5.74 -7.82 -13.91
N ASN A 55 5.74 -7.34 -15.15
CA ASN A 55 4.52 -7.18 -15.93
C ASN A 55 3.82 -8.51 -16.17
N PHE A 56 4.58 -9.58 -16.40
CA PHE A 56 4.07 -10.95 -16.47
C PHE A 56 3.35 -11.36 -15.16
N LEU A 57 4.01 -11.24 -14.02
CA LEU A 57 3.44 -11.61 -12.72
C LEU A 57 2.15 -10.83 -12.44
N LEU A 58 2.21 -9.50 -12.57
CA LEU A 58 1.11 -8.62 -12.19
C LEU A 58 -0.10 -8.77 -13.12
N SER A 59 0.14 -8.97 -14.43
CA SER A 59 -0.95 -9.20 -15.39
C SER A 59 -1.65 -10.54 -15.16
N GLU A 60 -0.91 -11.60 -14.81
CA GLU A 60 -1.50 -12.90 -14.49
C GLU A 60 -2.34 -12.85 -13.20
N LEU A 61 -1.85 -12.11 -12.19
CA LEU A 61 -2.58 -11.89 -10.94
C LEU A 61 -3.85 -11.06 -11.18
N ASP A 62 -3.76 -9.97 -11.95
CA ASP A 62 -4.92 -9.13 -12.26
C ASP A 62 -5.99 -9.92 -12.99
N ARG A 63 -5.57 -10.70 -14.00
CA ARG A 63 -6.45 -11.60 -14.72
C ARG A 63 -7.13 -12.59 -13.80
N LYS A 64 -6.43 -13.17 -12.83
CA LYS A 64 -6.99 -14.21 -11.95
C LYS A 64 -7.88 -13.65 -10.82
N ILE A 65 -7.57 -12.46 -10.31
CA ILE A 65 -8.26 -11.83 -9.18
C ILE A 65 -9.44 -10.99 -9.67
N HIS A 66 -9.20 -10.08 -10.62
CA HIS A 66 -10.22 -9.10 -11.02
C HIS A 66 -11.04 -9.55 -12.23
N ILE A 67 -10.41 -10.18 -13.22
CA ILE A 67 -11.10 -10.59 -14.45
C ILE A 67 -11.83 -11.92 -14.26
N LEU A 68 -11.10 -12.97 -13.91
CA LEU A 68 -11.63 -14.33 -13.77
C LEU A 68 -12.26 -14.58 -12.39
N LYS A 69 -11.88 -13.79 -11.38
CA LYS A 69 -12.37 -13.90 -9.99
C LYS A 69 -12.24 -15.32 -9.42
N VAL A 70 -11.15 -16.01 -9.79
CA VAL A 70 -10.89 -17.39 -9.38
C VAL A 70 -10.03 -17.46 -8.12
N ILE A 71 -9.29 -16.40 -7.81
CA ILE A 71 -8.32 -16.31 -6.71
C ILE A 71 -8.66 -15.10 -5.84
N SER A 72 -8.55 -15.29 -4.53
CA SER A 72 -8.67 -14.23 -3.52
C SER A 72 -7.31 -13.70 -3.07
N VAL A 73 -7.31 -12.66 -2.24
CA VAL A 73 -6.07 -12.14 -1.62
C VAL A 73 -5.47 -13.19 -0.66
N ASP A 74 -6.30 -13.87 0.13
CA ASP A 74 -5.86 -14.93 1.05
C ASP A 74 -5.21 -16.11 0.32
N ASP A 75 -5.69 -16.39 -0.89
CA ASP A 75 -5.13 -17.42 -1.75
C ASP A 75 -3.68 -17.08 -2.18
N ILE A 76 -3.32 -15.81 -2.36
CA ILE A 76 -1.92 -15.40 -2.61
C ILE A 76 -1.06 -15.70 -1.37
N TRP A 77 -1.53 -15.30 -0.20
CA TRP A 77 -0.83 -15.52 1.07
C TRP A 77 -0.54 -17.00 1.31
N LEU A 78 -1.56 -17.85 1.16
CA LEU A 78 -1.44 -19.30 1.32
C LEU A 78 -0.55 -19.94 0.26
N ALA A 79 -0.62 -19.47 -0.99
CA ALA A 79 0.22 -19.97 -2.06
C ALA A 79 1.70 -19.72 -1.74
N VAL A 80 2.06 -18.51 -1.31
CA VAL A 80 3.43 -18.14 -0.93
C VAL A 80 3.89 -18.92 0.30
N GLY A 81 3.05 -19.05 1.34
CA GLY A 81 3.40 -19.81 2.55
C GLY A 81 3.62 -21.31 2.32
N ARG A 82 3.19 -21.84 1.18
CA ARG A 82 3.41 -23.23 0.76
C ARG A 82 4.57 -23.38 -0.24
N MET A 83 5.30 -22.30 -0.54
CA MET A 83 6.50 -22.36 -1.37
C MET A 83 7.71 -22.85 -0.56
N LYS A 84 8.82 -23.15 -1.25
CA LYS A 84 10.08 -23.46 -0.58
C LYS A 84 10.62 -22.23 0.14
N THR A 85 11.24 -22.44 1.30
CA THR A 85 11.81 -21.34 2.11
C THR A 85 12.79 -20.48 1.32
N ASP A 86 13.62 -21.09 0.46
CA ASP A 86 14.58 -20.36 -0.38
C ASP A 86 13.89 -19.49 -1.44
N ASP A 87 12.79 -19.96 -2.03
CA ASP A 87 11.98 -19.18 -2.98
C ASP A 87 11.33 -17.99 -2.27
N ILE A 88 10.79 -18.20 -1.06
CA ILE A 88 10.19 -17.14 -0.24
C ILE A 88 11.22 -16.07 0.10
N LYS A 89 12.41 -16.47 0.57
CA LYS A 89 13.51 -15.54 0.87
C LYS A 89 13.97 -14.76 -0.37
N THR A 90 14.09 -15.44 -1.51
CA THR A 90 14.46 -14.79 -2.78
C THR A 90 13.40 -13.78 -3.20
N LEU A 91 12.12 -14.17 -3.11
CA LEU A 91 11.00 -13.28 -3.40
C LEU A 91 11.01 -12.07 -2.47
N ALA A 92 11.15 -12.27 -1.16
CA ALA A 92 11.23 -11.19 -0.19
C ALA A 92 12.41 -10.25 -0.46
N ALA A 93 13.60 -10.78 -0.77
CA ALA A 93 14.78 -9.98 -1.12
C ALA A 93 14.55 -9.13 -2.39
N ILE A 94 13.89 -9.71 -3.41
CA ILE A 94 13.49 -8.98 -4.62
C ILE A 94 12.62 -7.78 -4.26
N PHE A 95 11.64 -7.97 -3.38
CA PHE A 95 10.75 -6.89 -2.94
C PHE A 95 11.46 -5.82 -2.10
N LYS A 96 12.47 -6.18 -1.29
CA LYS A 96 13.28 -5.23 -0.51
C LYS A 96 14.21 -4.36 -1.38
N VAL A 97 14.69 -4.91 -2.50
CA VAL A 97 15.78 -4.30 -3.30
C VAL A 97 15.28 -3.66 -4.58
N LEU A 98 14.30 -4.27 -5.27
CA LEU A 98 13.83 -3.79 -6.57
C LEU A 98 12.75 -2.72 -6.41
N SER A 99 13.18 -1.46 -6.56
CA SER A 99 12.36 -0.26 -6.39
C SER A 99 11.27 -0.07 -7.46
N GLU A 100 10.25 0.72 -7.12
CA GLU A 100 9.23 1.21 -8.06
C GLU A 100 9.77 1.96 -9.30
N LYS A 101 11.02 2.44 -9.28
CA LYS A 101 11.63 3.17 -10.41
C LYS A 101 11.76 2.35 -11.70
N ILE A 102 11.49 1.05 -11.65
CA ILE A 102 11.45 0.16 -12.81
C ILE A 102 10.13 0.36 -13.59
N PHE A 103 9.07 0.83 -12.93
CA PHE A 103 7.77 1.08 -13.53
C PHE A 103 7.68 2.51 -14.08
N PRO A 104 6.98 2.73 -15.21
CA PRO A 104 6.72 4.06 -15.74
C PRO A 104 5.79 4.86 -14.82
N SER A 105 5.86 6.19 -14.86
CA SER A 105 5.09 7.08 -13.97
C SER A 105 3.56 6.96 -14.09
N ASN A 106 3.07 6.40 -15.20
CA ASN A 106 1.66 6.17 -15.49
C ASN A 106 1.26 4.69 -15.40
N TYR A 107 2.04 3.86 -14.69
CA TYR A 107 1.73 2.46 -14.50
C TYR A 107 0.45 2.26 -13.68
N ASP A 108 -0.30 1.21 -13.98
CA ASP A 108 -1.64 0.98 -13.42
C ASP A 108 -1.57 0.79 -11.90
N GLU A 109 -2.30 1.62 -11.15
CA GLU A 109 -2.39 1.59 -9.68
C GLU A 109 -2.87 0.22 -9.17
N LYS A 110 -3.71 -0.49 -9.93
CA LYS A 110 -4.14 -1.86 -9.61
C LYS A 110 -2.97 -2.84 -9.64
N LEU A 111 -2.07 -2.72 -10.61
CA LEU A 111 -0.88 -3.57 -10.69
C LEU A 111 0.10 -3.23 -9.56
N HIS A 112 0.22 -1.96 -9.17
CA HIS A 112 0.94 -1.58 -7.95
C HIS A 112 0.32 -2.20 -6.69
N TYR A 113 -1.01 -2.27 -6.59
CA TYR A 113 -1.68 -2.99 -5.50
C TYR A 113 -1.35 -4.49 -5.49
N LEU A 114 -1.40 -5.17 -6.64
CA LEU A 114 -1.07 -6.59 -6.73
C LEU A 114 0.41 -6.87 -6.41
N ARG A 115 1.32 -5.98 -6.82
CA ARG A 115 2.74 -6.05 -6.41
C ARG A 115 2.83 -6.05 -4.90
N ARG A 116 2.18 -5.08 -4.23
CA ARG A 116 2.18 -4.96 -2.76
C ARG A 116 1.69 -6.24 -2.08
N LEU A 117 0.61 -6.86 -2.58
CA LEU A 117 0.06 -8.09 -1.99
C LEU A 117 1.05 -9.26 -2.02
N VAL A 118 1.78 -9.45 -3.12
CA VAL A 118 2.77 -10.52 -3.23
C VAL A 118 3.98 -10.24 -2.32
N GLY A 119 4.42 -8.97 -2.26
CA GLY A 119 5.49 -8.54 -1.36
C GLY A 119 5.14 -8.77 0.10
N HIS A 120 3.91 -8.41 0.50
CA HIS A 120 3.39 -8.67 1.83
C HIS A 120 3.40 -10.17 2.15
N ALA A 121 2.91 -11.01 1.24
CA ALA A 121 2.91 -12.45 1.43
C ALA A 121 4.32 -13.03 1.59
N ALA A 122 5.29 -12.57 0.79
CA ALA A 122 6.66 -13.05 0.88
C ALA A 122 7.33 -12.66 2.20
N LEU A 123 7.27 -11.36 2.54
CA LEU A 123 7.85 -10.83 3.76
C LEU A 123 7.15 -11.39 4.99
N GLY A 124 5.82 -11.48 4.95
CA GLY A 124 5.03 -12.05 6.02
C GLY A 124 5.40 -13.50 6.34
N GLN A 125 5.68 -14.32 5.33
CA GLN A 125 6.16 -15.69 5.55
C GLN A 125 7.60 -15.74 6.06
N GLU A 126 8.47 -14.85 5.60
CA GLU A 126 9.85 -14.72 6.11
C GLU A 126 9.88 -14.36 7.59
N TYR A 127 9.00 -13.45 8.02
CA TYR A 127 8.93 -12.94 9.39
C TYR A 127 7.86 -13.63 10.26
N ALA A 128 7.26 -14.73 9.78
CA ALA A 128 6.18 -15.46 10.44
C ALA A 128 5.00 -14.57 10.91
N LEU A 129 4.69 -13.54 10.13
CA LEU A 129 3.56 -12.65 10.38
C LEU A 129 2.24 -13.37 10.10
N PRO A 130 1.14 -13.05 10.79
CA PRO A 130 -0.18 -13.52 10.39
C PRO A 130 -0.66 -12.81 9.12
N SER A 131 -1.61 -13.40 8.41
CA SER A 131 -2.21 -12.80 7.21
C SER A 131 -2.78 -11.42 7.51
N MET A 132 -2.61 -10.49 6.54
CA MET A 132 -3.13 -9.12 6.57
C MET A 132 -4.65 -9.02 6.75
N THR A 133 -5.38 -10.10 6.48
CA THR A 133 -6.83 -10.20 6.68
C THR A 133 -7.24 -10.52 8.12
N SER A 134 -6.29 -10.86 9.01
CA SER A 134 -6.54 -11.03 10.44
C SER A 134 -6.14 -9.76 11.21
N SER A 135 -7.12 -8.96 11.62
CA SER A 135 -6.94 -7.61 12.19
C SER A 135 -6.25 -7.53 13.57
N SER A 136 -5.61 -8.60 14.03
CA SER A 136 -4.93 -8.69 15.33
C SER A 136 -3.40 -8.90 15.19
N ALA A 137 -2.89 -8.85 13.97
CA ALA A 137 -1.55 -9.30 13.59
C ALA A 137 -0.55 -8.19 13.28
N ALA A 138 -1.04 -7.03 12.83
CA ALA A 138 -0.23 -5.95 12.28
C ALA A 138 0.78 -5.37 13.30
N THR A 139 0.43 -5.38 14.58
CA THR A 139 1.19 -4.75 15.68
C THR A 139 2.47 -5.51 16.05
N LYS A 140 2.45 -6.86 16.06
CA LYS A 140 3.66 -7.66 16.39
C LYS A 140 4.66 -7.74 15.23
N GLY A 141 4.22 -7.47 14.00
CA GLY A 141 5.08 -7.52 12.83
C GLY A 141 5.95 -6.30 12.64
N ILE A 142 5.40 -5.10 12.81
CA ILE A 142 6.11 -3.84 12.49
C ILE A 142 7.35 -3.65 13.37
N ALA A 143 7.26 -3.95 14.67
CA ALA A 143 8.40 -3.86 15.59
C ALA A 143 9.54 -4.83 15.21
N ALA A 144 9.21 -6.07 14.80
CA ALA A 144 10.19 -7.06 14.34
C ALA A 144 10.83 -6.65 13.00
N LEU A 145 10.03 -6.11 12.08
CA LEU A 145 10.50 -5.59 10.79
C LEU A 145 11.48 -4.41 10.97
N LYS A 146 11.24 -3.57 11.98
CA LYS A 146 12.14 -2.46 12.35
C LYS A 146 13.48 -2.97 12.87
N SER A 147 13.50 -3.99 13.74
CA SER A 147 14.74 -4.58 14.26
C SER A 147 15.57 -5.30 13.19
N GLU A 148 14.92 -5.81 12.15
CA GLU A 148 15.53 -6.51 11.03
C GLU A 148 15.94 -5.58 9.88
N GLY A 149 15.83 -4.26 10.07
CA GLY A 149 16.33 -3.25 9.14
C GLY A 149 15.44 -2.99 7.92
N LEU A 150 14.17 -3.42 7.92
CA LEU A 150 13.24 -3.04 6.87
C LEU A 150 12.97 -1.54 6.94
N THR A 151 13.27 -0.83 5.86
CA THR A 151 13.02 0.62 5.79
C THR A 151 11.51 0.89 5.72
N LEU A 152 11.09 2.09 6.13
CA LEU A 152 9.69 2.53 5.99
C LEU A 152 9.19 2.46 4.54
N GLY A 153 10.07 2.69 3.56
CA GLY A 153 9.75 2.52 2.15
C GLY A 153 9.42 1.06 1.84
N GLY A 154 10.23 0.13 2.35
CA GLY A 154 9.96 -1.30 2.27
C GLY A 154 8.67 -1.72 3.00
N MET A 155 8.33 -1.10 4.13
CA MET A 155 7.05 -1.34 4.82
C MET A 155 5.85 -0.86 3.99
N ARG A 156 5.96 0.31 3.36
CA ARG A 156 4.95 0.80 2.40
C ARG A 156 4.77 -0.18 1.23
N GLU A 157 5.88 -0.67 0.68
CA GLU A 157 5.88 -1.65 -0.41
C GLU A 157 5.34 -3.01 0.02
N ALA A 158 5.53 -3.37 1.29
CA ALA A 158 4.94 -4.53 1.93
C ALA A 158 3.46 -4.33 2.27
N GLY A 159 2.86 -3.18 1.95
CA GLY A 159 1.43 -2.94 2.11
C GLY A 159 1.01 -2.39 3.47
N PHE A 160 1.94 -2.12 4.39
CA PHE A 160 1.58 -1.49 5.66
C PHE A 160 0.95 -0.12 5.42
N HIS A 161 -0.16 0.14 6.09
CA HIS A 161 -0.85 1.40 5.99
C HIS A 161 -0.24 2.43 6.95
N ALA A 162 -0.31 3.71 6.57
CA ALA A 162 0.22 4.79 7.41
C ALA A 162 -0.34 4.76 8.83
N ILE A 163 -1.62 4.38 9.01
CA ILE A 163 -2.25 4.31 10.33
C ILE A 163 -1.60 3.26 11.25
N GLU A 164 -1.15 2.15 10.68
CA GLU A 164 -0.49 1.06 11.43
C GLU A 164 0.90 1.50 11.86
N LEU A 165 1.64 2.17 10.98
CA LEU A 165 2.98 2.67 11.27
C LEU A 165 2.97 3.84 12.26
N LEU A 166 1.96 4.71 12.19
CA LEU A 166 1.77 5.78 13.20
C LEU A 166 1.49 5.19 14.58
N GLY A 167 0.72 4.09 14.67
CA GLY A 167 0.46 3.38 15.92
C GLY A 167 1.73 2.82 16.58
N GLU A 168 2.76 2.54 15.79
CA GLU A 168 4.06 2.03 16.22
C GLU A 168 5.09 3.15 16.50
N GLY A 169 4.65 4.40 16.48
CA GLY A 169 5.45 5.55 16.87
C GLY A 169 6.31 6.14 15.75
N TYR A 170 6.09 5.75 14.49
CA TYR A 170 6.66 6.51 13.37
C TYR A 170 5.94 7.85 13.22
N THR A 171 6.69 8.88 12.81
CA THR A 171 6.13 10.22 12.57
C THR A 171 5.55 10.32 11.17
N ALA A 172 4.56 11.19 10.99
CA ALA A 172 3.97 11.41 9.67
C ALA A 172 4.97 11.90 8.61
N PHE A 173 6.02 12.61 9.03
CA PHE A 173 7.08 13.06 8.12
C PHE A 173 8.04 11.94 7.72
N GLU A 174 8.38 11.02 8.63
CA GLU A 174 9.14 9.81 8.27
C GLU A 174 8.37 8.97 7.24
N LEU A 175 7.05 8.84 7.41
CA LEU A 175 6.19 8.17 6.43
C LEU A 175 6.17 8.92 5.09
N PHE A 176 6.04 10.25 5.13
CA PHE A 176 6.09 11.07 3.92
C PHE A 176 7.42 10.93 3.17
N GLN A 177 8.55 10.97 3.88
CA GLN A 177 9.88 10.73 3.30
C GLN A 177 10.06 9.31 2.75
N ALA A 178 9.40 8.34 3.38
CA ALA A 178 9.33 6.96 2.91
C ALA A 178 8.40 6.77 1.70
N GLY A 179 7.80 7.84 1.19
CA GLY A 179 6.98 7.88 -0.01
C GLY A 179 5.52 7.51 0.22
N PHE A 180 5.02 7.54 1.45
CA PHE A 180 3.56 7.60 1.68
C PHE A 180 3.03 8.94 1.16
N THR A 181 1.92 8.89 0.44
CA THR A 181 1.32 10.11 -0.11
C THR A 181 0.60 10.89 0.98
N LEU A 182 0.45 12.20 0.80
CA LEU A 182 -0.36 13.02 1.71
C LEU A 182 -1.81 12.52 1.82
N ARG A 183 -2.33 11.83 0.77
CA ARG A 183 -3.65 11.20 0.79
C ARG A 183 -3.68 9.98 1.70
N ASP A 184 -2.62 9.16 1.71
CA ASP A 184 -2.49 8.03 2.64
C ASP A 184 -2.42 8.53 4.08
N LEU A 185 -1.64 9.58 4.33
CA LEU A 185 -1.53 10.20 5.66
C LEU A 185 -2.86 10.81 6.11
N ARG A 186 -3.61 11.43 5.20
CA ARG A 186 -4.96 11.91 5.49
C ARG A 186 -5.91 10.77 5.83
N GLY A 187 -5.85 9.66 5.09
CA GLY A 187 -6.63 8.45 5.38
C GLY A 187 -6.27 7.81 6.73
N ALA A 188 -5.07 8.06 7.23
CA ALA A 188 -4.62 7.68 8.56
C ALA A 188 -4.94 8.73 9.65
N ASN A 189 -5.80 9.72 9.35
CA ASN A 189 -6.18 10.81 10.24
C ASN A 189 -5.01 11.69 10.73
N VAL A 190 -3.93 11.77 9.95
CA VAL A 190 -2.84 12.71 10.25
C VAL A 190 -3.35 14.13 10.07
N THR A 191 -3.10 14.99 11.07
CA THR A 191 -3.44 16.42 10.99
C THR A 191 -2.37 17.21 10.24
N VAL A 192 -2.77 18.33 9.65
CA VAL A 192 -1.84 19.28 9.00
C VAL A 192 -0.74 19.72 9.97
N LYS A 193 -1.09 19.94 11.25
CA LYS A 193 -0.12 20.26 12.29
C LYS A 193 0.87 19.11 12.52
N GLY A 194 0.41 17.87 12.62
CA GLY A 194 1.29 16.70 12.74
C GLY A 194 2.25 16.50 11.56
N LEU A 195 1.84 16.89 10.35
CA LEU A 195 2.75 16.90 9.19
C LEU A 195 3.86 17.95 9.35
N VAL A 196 3.50 19.18 9.72
CA VAL A 196 4.45 20.29 9.82
C VAL A 196 5.38 20.12 11.03
N ASP A 197 4.86 19.67 12.17
CA ASP A 197 5.66 19.33 13.36
C ASP A 197 6.68 18.23 13.03
N GLY A 198 6.36 17.35 12.08
CA GLY A 198 7.29 16.36 11.56
C GLY A 198 8.33 16.92 10.59
N GLY A 199 8.17 18.12 10.03
CA GLY A 199 9.09 18.71 9.06
C GLY A 199 8.51 18.97 7.67
N PHE A 200 7.20 18.77 7.47
CA PHE A 200 6.54 19.17 6.23
C PHE A 200 6.57 20.70 6.06
N VAL A 201 6.95 21.17 4.87
CA VAL A 201 7.10 22.61 4.60
C VAL A 201 5.72 23.28 4.49
N ASN A 202 5.51 24.34 5.27
CA ASN A 202 4.28 25.13 5.33
C ASN A 202 4.31 26.38 4.45
N ASP A 203 4.91 26.29 3.27
CA ASP A 203 4.92 27.34 2.25
C ASP A 203 3.67 27.27 1.35
N SER A 204 3.60 28.16 0.36
CA SER A 204 2.49 28.20 -0.61
C SER A 204 2.35 26.88 -1.39
N ASP A 205 3.47 26.26 -1.76
CA ASP A 205 3.51 24.98 -2.48
C ASP A 205 3.10 23.80 -1.58
N GLY A 206 3.46 23.82 -0.30
CA GLY A 206 2.95 22.93 0.72
C GLY A 206 1.43 23.00 0.83
N CYS A 207 0.87 24.21 0.84
CA CYS A 207 -0.58 24.42 0.86
C CYS A 207 -1.27 23.85 -0.39
N ILE A 208 -0.66 24.01 -1.58
CA ILE A 208 -1.13 23.38 -2.84
C ILE A 208 -1.16 21.86 -2.70
N ARG A 209 -0.06 21.26 -2.23
CA ARG A 209 0.05 19.79 -2.09
C ARG A 209 -0.97 19.23 -1.10
N LEU A 210 -1.21 19.91 0.02
CA LEU A 210 -2.23 19.53 1.00
C LEU A 210 -3.64 19.55 0.36
N ARG A 211 -3.95 20.60 -0.41
CA ARG A 211 -5.23 20.69 -1.13
C ARG A 211 -5.40 19.56 -2.14
N GLN A 212 -4.37 19.31 -2.95
CA GLN A 212 -4.39 18.23 -3.96
C GLN A 212 -4.56 16.85 -3.31
N ALA A 213 -4.05 16.67 -2.10
CA ALA A 213 -4.23 15.47 -1.30
C ALA A 213 -5.62 15.36 -0.62
N GLY A 214 -6.46 16.38 -0.77
CA GLY A 214 -7.83 16.40 -0.26
C GLY A 214 -7.98 16.94 1.16
N TYR A 215 -6.94 17.54 1.76
CA TYR A 215 -7.11 18.30 3.00
C TYR A 215 -8.04 19.49 2.74
N THR A 216 -8.95 19.72 3.67
CA THR A 216 -9.98 20.75 3.58
C THR A 216 -9.49 22.05 4.21
N MET A 217 -10.18 23.17 3.94
CA MET A 217 -9.89 24.42 4.66
C MET A 217 -10.04 24.28 6.18
N TYR A 218 -10.92 23.40 6.65
CA TYR A 218 -11.02 23.11 8.09
C TYR A 218 -9.74 22.47 8.63
N ASP A 219 -9.19 21.47 7.93
CA ASP A 219 -7.92 20.83 8.30
C ASP A 219 -6.74 21.82 8.30
N ILE A 220 -6.73 22.74 7.31
CA ILE A 220 -5.69 23.77 7.20
C ILE A 220 -5.83 24.81 8.30
N SER A 221 -7.04 25.32 8.55
CA SER A 221 -7.30 26.37 9.55
C SER A 221 -7.04 25.93 10.97
N THR A 222 -7.44 24.71 11.32
CA THR A 222 -7.19 24.12 12.65
C THR A 222 -5.70 23.94 12.94
N SER A 223 -4.82 23.89 11.92
CA SER A 223 -3.37 23.88 12.16
C SER A 223 -2.85 25.20 12.73
N GLY A 224 -3.43 26.34 12.32
CA GLY A 224 -2.92 27.67 12.63
C GLY A 224 -1.58 28.02 11.96
N LEU A 225 -1.10 27.19 11.02
CA LEU A 225 0.26 27.28 10.45
C LEU A 225 0.31 27.91 9.05
N PHE A 226 -0.84 28.08 8.41
CA PHE A 226 -0.96 28.64 7.05
C PHE A 226 -1.70 29.98 7.08
N THR A 227 -1.31 30.86 6.18
CA THR A 227 -1.95 32.17 6.00
C THR A 227 -3.08 32.11 4.97
N SER A 228 -4.00 33.07 5.05
CA SER A 228 -5.06 33.24 4.05
C SER A 228 -4.53 33.46 2.63
N GLU A 229 -3.37 34.10 2.49
CA GLU A 229 -2.72 34.33 1.19
C GLU A 229 -2.23 33.02 0.57
N GLN A 230 -1.58 32.16 1.36
CA GLN A 230 -1.17 30.82 0.92
C GLN A 230 -2.38 29.96 0.53
N CYS A 231 -3.48 30.04 1.30
CA CYS A 231 -4.71 29.29 1.00
C CYS A 231 -5.39 29.79 -0.29
N ILE A 232 -5.42 31.10 -0.53
CA ILE A 232 -5.88 31.67 -1.81
C ILE A 232 -5.01 31.17 -2.96
N TYR A 233 -3.68 31.27 -2.82
CA TYR A 233 -2.73 30.83 -3.84
C TYR A 233 -2.88 29.34 -4.15
N ALA A 234 -3.13 28.52 -3.12
CA ALA A 234 -3.39 27.10 -3.28
C ALA A 234 -4.72 26.78 -3.99
N GLY A 235 -5.59 27.77 -4.21
CA GLY A 235 -6.85 27.60 -4.92
C GLY A 235 -8.00 27.13 -4.03
N TYR A 236 -7.91 27.31 -2.71
CA TYR A 236 -9.07 27.11 -1.84
C TYR A 236 -10.11 28.21 -2.10
N PRO A 237 -11.41 27.86 -2.14
CA PRO A 237 -12.46 28.85 -2.36
C PRO A 237 -12.44 29.91 -1.26
N ARG A 238 -12.53 31.18 -1.66
CA ARG A 238 -12.53 32.33 -0.72
C ARG A 238 -13.62 32.21 0.36
N ARG A 239 -14.76 31.63 0.00
CA ARG A 239 -15.86 31.34 0.92
C ARG A 239 -15.44 30.37 2.03
N GLU A 240 -14.82 29.24 1.67
CA GLU A 240 -14.33 28.26 2.65
C GLU A 240 -13.26 28.86 3.58
N ILE A 241 -12.39 29.74 3.06
CA ILE A 241 -11.40 30.43 3.90
C ILE A 241 -12.09 31.34 4.93
N LEU A 242 -13.10 32.11 4.51
CA LEU A 242 -13.87 32.98 5.39
C LEU A 242 -14.68 32.19 6.44
N ASP A 243 -15.27 31.07 6.03
CA ASP A 243 -16.09 30.21 6.90
C ASP A 243 -15.27 29.59 8.04
N THR A 244 -13.94 29.46 7.88
CA THR A 244 -13.03 29.02 8.96
C THR A 244 -12.60 30.13 9.92
N GLY A 245 -13.03 31.37 9.70
CA GLY A 245 -12.64 32.52 10.53
C GLY A 245 -11.20 33.01 10.31
N MET A 246 -10.49 32.49 9.31
CA MET A 246 -9.20 33.05 8.91
C MET A 246 -9.36 34.48 8.42
N THR A 247 -8.80 35.44 9.15
CA THR A 247 -8.83 36.85 8.75
C THR A 247 -7.77 37.15 7.70
N PHE A 248 -8.16 37.75 6.58
CA PHE A 248 -7.20 38.33 5.64
C PHE A 248 -6.41 39.43 6.35
N LYS A 249 -5.08 39.30 6.45
CA LYS A 249 -4.25 40.45 6.82
C LYS A 249 -4.53 41.53 5.78
N LYS A 250 -4.92 42.74 6.22
CA LYS A 250 -5.08 43.89 5.33
C LYS A 250 -3.76 44.09 4.59
N VAL A 251 -3.74 43.80 3.29
CA VAL A 251 -2.63 44.15 2.40
C VAL A 251 -2.52 45.67 2.46
N LYS A 252 -1.47 46.19 3.11
CA LYS A 252 -1.14 47.61 3.03
C LYS A 252 -0.77 47.91 1.58
N GLY A 253 -1.68 48.58 0.88
CA GLY A 253 -1.40 49.30 -0.36
C GLY A 253 -1.28 48.44 -1.62
N ARG A 254 -2.40 48.23 -2.31
CA ARG A 254 -2.43 48.41 -3.76
C ARG A 254 -3.63 49.29 -4.09
N THR A 255 -3.35 50.58 -4.26
CA THR A 255 -4.27 51.52 -4.91
C THR A 255 -4.57 50.96 -6.29
N ALA A 256 -5.85 50.72 -6.55
CA ALA A 256 -6.36 50.50 -7.89
C ALA A 256 -6.05 51.74 -8.74
N ARG A 257 -5.46 51.52 -9.91
CA ARG A 257 -5.47 52.47 -11.02
C ARG A 257 -5.76 51.70 -12.29
#